data_AF-A0A843G0C7-F1
#
_entry.id   AF-A0A843G0C7-F1
#
_cell.length_a   1.000
_cell.length_b   1.000
_cell.length_c   1.000
_cell.angle_alpha   90.00
_cell.angle_beta   90.00
_cell.angle_gamma   90.00
#
_symmetry.space_group_name_H-M   'P 1'
#
loop_
_entity.id
_entity.type
_entity.pdbx_description
1 polymer ?
#
loop_
_entity_poly.entity_id
_entity_poly.type
_entity_poly.pdbx_seq_one_letter_code
_entity_poly.pdbx_strand_id
1 'polypeptide(L)'
;RRELVDYVCGIGLDPEIMLQGRGGSDKGKGAGTASRGAAKSSNTPPENIRGWHYRYRLALLEYLTALKQMKQEDAVAKLAAIKGISKDSAKEFIEKSLSPTITRLKKPENTILLSKSNRVLKTILTGEDSDFINVLREKAALTDEPVTTDVKRLIRAPGSLHGGSGFKVVSVDVKALDRFDPLIDPVYFGTAETKIDLMFPLNMPLLGNNYSLVKGINTVPEAMAVFLCARGIAEYVGGK
;
A
#
# COMPACT_ATOMS: atom_id res chain seq x y z
N ARG A 1 -18.67 -7.44 7.03
CA ARG A 1 -17.80 -6.46 6.31
C ARG A 1 -16.59 -6.04 7.17
N ARG A 2 -16.72 -5.88 8.50
CA ARG A 2 -15.59 -5.64 9.41
C ARG A 2 -14.47 -6.67 9.28
N GLU A 3 -14.78 -7.96 9.37
CA GLU A 3 -13.79 -9.03 9.20
C GLU A 3 -13.07 -9.01 7.85
N LEU A 4 -13.75 -8.54 6.78
CA LEU A 4 -13.11 -8.37 5.48
C LEU A 4 -12.14 -7.18 5.49
N VAL A 5 -12.49 -6.08 6.15
CA VAL A 5 -11.58 -4.95 6.39
C VAL A 5 -10.37 -5.41 7.18
N ASP A 6 -10.60 -6.08 8.31
CA ASP A 6 -9.52 -6.58 9.17
C ASP A 6 -8.60 -7.53 8.39
N TYR A 7 -9.18 -8.42 7.59
CA TYR A 7 -8.42 -9.28 6.68
C TYR A 7 -7.65 -8.46 5.65
N VAL A 8 -8.26 -7.61 4.81
CA VAL A 8 -7.49 -6.93 3.75
C VAL A 8 -6.43 -5.97 4.31
N CYS A 9 -6.66 -5.40 5.50
CA CYS A 9 -5.75 -4.51 6.20
C CYS A 9 -4.71 -5.21 7.09
N GLY A 10 -4.82 -6.53 7.31
CA GLY A 10 -3.88 -7.26 8.15
C GLY A 10 -3.95 -6.86 9.63
N ILE A 11 -5.15 -6.58 10.11
CA ILE A 11 -5.40 -6.24 11.53
C ILE A 11 -5.49 -7.55 12.32
N GLY A 12 -4.89 -7.57 13.52
CA GLY A 12 -4.98 -8.71 14.43
C GLY A 12 -4.16 -9.93 14.00
N LEU A 13 -3.10 -9.75 13.20
CA LEU A 13 -2.22 -10.84 12.79
C LEU A 13 -1.40 -11.36 13.97
N ASP A 14 -1.52 -12.66 14.26
CA ASP A 14 -0.71 -13.35 15.25
C ASP A 14 0.57 -13.93 14.59
N PRO A 15 1.77 -13.47 14.99
CA PRO A 15 3.04 -13.99 14.46
C PRO A 15 3.20 -15.51 14.57
N GLU A 16 2.70 -16.14 15.66
CA GLU A 16 2.81 -17.59 15.87
C GLU A 16 1.96 -18.34 14.86
N ILE A 17 0.75 -17.85 14.58
CA ILE A 17 -0.12 -18.42 13.54
C ILE A 17 0.50 -18.19 12.16
N MET A 18 0.94 -16.97 11.85
CA MET A 18 1.45 -16.62 10.52
C MET A 18 2.70 -17.43 10.12
N LEU A 19 3.53 -17.79 11.10
CA LEU A 19 4.79 -18.49 10.89
C LEU A 19 4.72 -20.01 11.14
N GLN A 20 3.54 -20.56 11.43
CA GLN A 20 3.33 -22.00 11.43
C GLN A 20 3.54 -22.59 10.02
N GLY A 21 4.23 -23.73 9.94
CA GLY A 21 4.35 -24.52 8.73
C GLY A 21 3.06 -25.31 8.55
N ARG A 22 2.55 -25.37 7.32
CA ARG A 22 1.21 -25.91 7.08
C ARG A 22 1.19 -27.43 7.32
N GLY A 23 0.70 -27.81 8.49
CA GLY A 23 0.27 -29.15 8.86
C GLY A 23 -0.99 -29.06 9.71
N GLY A 24 -2.13 -28.66 9.13
CA GLY A 24 -3.40 -28.61 9.85
C GLY A 24 -4.50 -27.81 9.16
N SER A 25 -5.48 -28.52 8.61
CA SER A 25 -6.88 -28.10 8.37
C SER A 25 -7.15 -26.71 7.79
N ASP A 26 -7.16 -26.62 6.46
CA ASP A 26 -8.16 -25.78 5.79
C ASP A 26 -8.85 -26.62 4.72
N LYS A 27 -9.92 -27.32 5.14
CA LYS A 27 -10.94 -27.87 4.26
C LYS A 27 -12.08 -26.84 4.13
N GLY A 28 -11.76 -25.60 3.77
CA GLY A 28 -12.73 -24.65 3.24
C GLY A 28 -13.11 -25.05 1.81
N LYS A 29 -14.27 -25.68 1.65
CA LYS A 29 -14.92 -25.88 0.34
C LYS A 29 -15.19 -24.51 -0.29
N GLY A 30 -14.63 -24.22 -1.46
CA GLY A 30 -14.94 -22.99 -2.19
C GLY A 30 -14.12 -22.77 -3.47
N ALA A 31 -14.59 -23.39 -4.55
CA ALA A 31 -14.52 -23.00 -5.97
C ALA A 31 -13.26 -22.31 -6.57
N GLY A 32 -12.72 -22.94 -7.62
CA GLY A 32 -12.47 -22.24 -8.89
C GLY A 32 -11.08 -21.65 -9.16
N THR A 33 -10.20 -22.50 -9.70
CA THR A 33 -9.04 -22.27 -10.58
C THR A 33 -8.81 -20.89 -11.23
N ALA A 34 -7.56 -20.41 -11.19
CA ALA A 34 -6.70 -20.23 -12.38
C ALA A 34 -5.28 -19.79 -11.96
N SER A 35 -4.29 -20.70 -12.02
CA SER A 35 -2.88 -20.30 -11.98
C SER A 35 -2.45 -19.87 -13.39
N ARG A 36 -2.10 -18.59 -13.55
CA ARG A 36 -1.30 -18.12 -14.68
C ARG A 36 0.12 -17.91 -14.17
N GLY A 37 1.06 -18.62 -14.79
CA GLY A 37 2.47 -18.58 -14.45
C GLY A 37 3.04 -17.18 -14.61
N ALA A 38 3.83 -16.77 -13.61
CA ALA A 38 4.69 -15.61 -13.68
C ALA A 38 6.09 -16.00 -13.16
N ALA A 39 7.10 -15.38 -13.76
CA ALA A 39 8.51 -15.76 -13.71
C ALA A 39 9.09 -15.93 -12.30
N LYS A 40 9.97 -16.93 -12.16
CA LYS A 40 10.62 -17.34 -10.91
C LYS A 40 11.65 -16.29 -10.46
N SER A 41 11.40 -15.64 -9.33
CA SER A 41 12.42 -14.93 -8.55
C SER A 41 12.92 -15.82 -7.40
N SER A 42 14.22 -15.78 -7.11
CA SER A 42 14.87 -16.54 -6.01
C SER A 42 14.47 -16.06 -4.60
N ASN A 43 13.59 -15.07 -4.52
CA ASN A 43 13.07 -14.45 -3.29
C ASN A 43 11.56 -14.63 -3.07
N THR A 44 10.89 -15.48 -3.86
CA THR A 44 9.44 -15.71 -3.71
C THR A 44 9.15 -16.93 -2.83
N PRO A 45 8.33 -16.80 -1.76
CA PRO A 45 7.84 -17.97 -1.02
C PRO A 45 7.00 -18.89 -1.93
N PRO A 46 6.85 -20.19 -1.61
CA PRO A 46 6.31 -21.17 -2.54
C PRO A 46 4.79 -21.10 -2.72
N GLU A 47 4.31 -21.55 -3.88
CA GLU A 47 2.94 -21.41 -4.40
C GLU A 47 1.81 -21.97 -3.51
N ASN A 48 2.12 -22.78 -2.49
CA ASN A 48 1.11 -23.39 -1.60
C ASN A 48 0.70 -22.50 -0.40
N ILE A 49 1.45 -21.43 -0.12
CA ILE A 49 1.14 -20.47 0.93
C ILE A 49 0.39 -19.30 0.29
N ARG A 50 -0.79 -18.98 0.81
CA ARG A 50 -1.65 -17.90 0.32
C ARG A 50 -2.10 -17.00 1.47
N GLY A 51 -2.70 -15.87 1.12
CA GLY A 51 -3.23 -14.91 2.10
C GLY A 51 -2.13 -14.36 3.01
N TRP A 52 -2.47 -14.17 4.29
CA TRP A 52 -1.56 -13.52 5.23
C TRP A 52 -0.34 -14.33 5.63
N HIS A 53 -0.41 -15.66 5.67
CA HIS A 53 0.80 -16.47 5.89
C HIS A 53 1.87 -16.17 4.84
N TYR A 54 1.47 -15.97 3.58
CA TYR A 54 2.38 -15.63 2.49
C TYR A 54 2.90 -14.20 2.61
N ARG A 55 1.99 -13.23 2.77
CA ARG A 55 2.34 -11.79 2.88
C ARG A 55 3.24 -11.52 4.08
N TYR A 56 2.95 -12.15 5.21
CA TYR A 56 3.73 -12.02 6.44
C TYR A 56 5.14 -12.59 6.27
N ARG A 57 5.26 -13.81 5.72
CA ARG A 57 6.57 -14.41 5.42
C ARG A 57 7.36 -13.58 4.40
N LEU A 58 6.69 -13.04 3.39
CA LEU A 58 7.31 -12.17 2.38
C LEU A 58 7.85 -10.88 3.02
N ALA A 59 7.03 -10.20 3.84
CA ALA A 59 7.45 -9.00 4.56
C ALA A 59 8.63 -9.28 5.50
N LEU A 60 8.60 -10.42 6.20
CA LEU A 60 9.68 -10.79 7.10
C LEU A 60 10.97 -11.14 6.33
N LEU A 61 10.84 -11.83 5.20
CA LEU A 61 11.96 -12.15 4.32
C LEU A 61 12.60 -10.85 3.78
N GLU A 62 11.79 -9.90 3.34
CA GLU A 62 12.22 -8.59 2.87
C GLU A 62 12.97 -7.82 3.97
N TYR A 63 12.38 -7.71 5.15
CA TYR A 63 12.98 -7.04 6.31
C TYR A 63 14.34 -7.67 6.69
N LEU A 64 14.40 -8.99 6.84
CA LEU A 64 15.64 -9.69 7.21
C LEU A 64 16.70 -9.64 6.09
N THR A 65 16.27 -9.66 4.83
CA THR A 65 17.20 -9.54 3.69
C THR A 65 17.79 -8.14 3.61
N ALA A 66 17.00 -7.10 3.89
CA ALA A 66 17.50 -5.73 4.00
C ALA A 66 18.54 -5.60 5.12
N LEU A 67 18.28 -6.18 6.31
CA LEU A 67 19.27 -6.24 7.38
C LEU A 67 20.56 -6.96 6.97
N LYS A 68 20.47 -8.02 6.17
CA LYS A 68 21.63 -8.78 5.68
C LYS A 68 22.49 -7.97 4.67
N GLN A 69 21.89 -7.03 3.96
CA GLN A 69 22.58 -6.20 2.97
C GLN A 69 23.23 -4.94 3.58
N MET A 70 22.81 -4.55 4.79
CA MET A 70 23.41 -3.43 5.53
C MET A 70 24.81 -3.79 6.04
N LYS A 71 25.61 -2.76 6.36
CA LYS A 71 26.83 -2.97 7.14
C LYS A 71 26.46 -3.55 8.49
N GLN A 72 27.32 -4.44 9.02
CA GLN A 72 27.04 -5.14 10.27
C GLN A 72 26.81 -4.18 11.44
N GLU A 73 27.58 -3.10 11.53
CA GLU A 73 27.43 -2.06 12.56
C GLU A 73 26.06 -1.39 12.51
N ASP A 74 25.62 -1.01 11.31
CA ASP A 74 24.32 -0.37 11.09
C ASP A 74 23.15 -1.32 11.40
N ALA A 75 23.25 -2.58 10.99
CA ALA A 75 22.24 -3.60 11.25
C ALA A 75 22.10 -3.88 12.76
N VAL A 76 23.23 -3.95 13.48
CA VAL A 76 23.24 -4.12 14.94
C VAL A 76 22.66 -2.90 15.65
N ALA A 77 23.04 -1.69 15.23
CA ALA A 77 22.49 -0.45 15.79
C ALA A 77 20.97 -0.38 15.58
N LYS A 78 20.49 -0.73 14.39
CA LYS A 78 19.06 -0.77 14.05
C LYS A 78 18.29 -1.76 14.92
N LEU A 79 18.82 -2.97 15.13
CA LEU A 79 18.16 -3.95 16.02
C LEU A 79 18.22 -3.55 17.49
N ALA A 80 19.35 -2.99 17.95
CA ALA A 80 19.52 -2.56 19.34
C ALA A 80 18.68 -1.32 19.72
N ALA A 81 18.17 -0.59 18.73
CA ALA A 81 17.21 0.50 18.96
C ALA A 81 15.83 -0.02 19.38
N ILE A 82 15.49 -1.27 19.07
CA ILE A 82 14.21 -1.87 19.46
C ILE A 82 14.25 -2.23 20.95
N LYS A 83 13.28 -1.74 21.71
CA LYS A 83 13.16 -2.00 23.15
C LYS A 83 13.17 -3.52 23.44
N GLY A 84 14.12 -3.95 24.26
CA GLY A 84 14.27 -5.36 24.66
C GLY A 84 15.33 -6.16 23.91
N ILE A 85 16.03 -5.54 22.94
CA ILE A 85 17.20 -6.12 22.26
C ILE A 85 18.47 -5.42 22.75
N SER A 86 19.42 -6.20 23.29
CA SER A 86 20.75 -5.67 23.64
C SER A 86 21.67 -5.63 22.42
N LYS A 87 22.72 -4.81 22.45
CA LYS A 87 23.74 -4.77 21.38
C LYS A 87 24.38 -6.14 21.15
N ASP A 88 24.67 -6.89 22.21
CA ASP A 88 25.27 -8.22 22.11
C ASP A 88 24.31 -9.23 21.49
N SER A 89 23.04 -9.22 21.90
CA SER A 89 22.01 -10.08 21.32
C SER A 89 21.74 -9.75 19.85
N ALA A 90 21.74 -8.46 19.50
CA ALA A 90 21.62 -8.01 18.10
C ALA A 90 22.80 -8.50 17.26
N LYS A 91 24.03 -8.34 17.75
CA LYS A 91 25.24 -8.82 17.07
C LYS A 91 25.19 -10.33 16.86
N GLU A 92 24.87 -11.09 17.90
CA GLU A 92 24.72 -12.55 17.79
C GLU A 92 23.63 -12.96 16.79
N PHE A 93 22.50 -12.23 16.76
CA PHE A 93 21.45 -12.51 15.79
C PHE A 93 21.92 -12.29 14.36
N ILE A 94 22.58 -11.17 14.06
CA ILE A 94 23.10 -10.85 12.73
C ILE A 94 24.13 -11.88 12.28
N GLU A 95 25.07 -12.26 13.14
CA GLU A 95 26.16 -13.18 12.81
C GLU A 95 25.71 -14.64 12.67
N LYS A 96 24.90 -15.13 13.62
CA LYS A 96 24.60 -16.57 13.73
C LYS A 96 23.19 -16.95 13.28
N SER A 97 22.20 -16.09 13.51
CA SER A 97 20.78 -16.46 13.37
C SER A 97 20.11 -15.92 12.11
N LEU A 98 20.59 -14.81 11.55
CA LEU A 98 19.96 -14.12 10.42
C LEU A 98 19.90 -14.99 9.17
N SER A 99 21.06 -15.49 8.72
CA SER A 99 21.14 -16.32 7.51
C SER A 99 20.35 -17.63 7.62
N PRO A 100 20.46 -18.41 8.72
CA PRO A 100 19.60 -19.59 8.91
C PRO A 100 18.10 -19.27 8.93
N THR A 101 17.71 -18.14 9.53
CA THR A 101 16.30 -17.72 9.59
C THR A 101 15.76 -17.40 8.20
N ILE A 102 16.51 -16.66 7.38
CA ILE A 102 16.16 -16.38 5.99
C ILE A 102 16.00 -17.68 5.20
N THR A 103 16.94 -18.61 5.33
CA THR A 103 16.87 -19.92 4.64
C THR A 103 15.65 -20.73 5.07
N ARG A 104 15.30 -20.70 6.37
CA ARG A 104 14.09 -21.37 6.87
C ARG A 104 12.82 -20.73 6.32
N LEU A 105 12.75 -19.40 6.22
CA LEU A 105 11.58 -18.67 5.70
C LEU A 105 11.31 -18.95 4.22
N LYS A 106 12.36 -19.19 3.43
CA LYS A 106 12.23 -19.55 2.00
C LYS A 106 11.61 -20.94 1.79
N LYS A 107 11.63 -21.80 2.82
CA LYS A 107 11.08 -23.16 2.75
C LYS A 107 9.66 -23.21 3.32
N PRO A 108 8.66 -23.70 2.56
CA PRO A 108 7.26 -23.63 2.92
C PRO A 108 6.88 -24.63 4.03
N GLU A 109 7.54 -25.79 4.06
CA GLU A 109 7.35 -26.83 5.08
C GLU A 109 7.83 -26.43 6.47
N ASN A 110 8.65 -25.39 6.58
CA ASN A 110 9.25 -25.01 7.86
C ASN A 110 8.31 -24.17 8.72
N THR A 111 7.91 -24.76 9.85
CA THR A 111 7.35 -24.06 11.01
C THR A 111 8.44 -23.27 11.71
N ILE A 112 8.22 -21.97 11.90
CA ILE A 112 9.05 -21.16 12.79
C ILE A 112 8.31 -21.02 14.11
N LEU A 113 8.65 -21.91 15.04
CA LEU A 113 8.16 -21.83 16.43
C LEU A 113 8.84 -20.63 17.11
N LEU A 114 8.15 -19.50 17.19
CA LEU A 114 8.71 -18.25 17.70
C LEU A 114 9.25 -18.35 19.12
N SER A 115 8.53 -19.04 20.00
CA SER A 115 8.94 -19.29 21.38
C SER A 115 10.24 -20.10 21.52
N LYS A 116 10.60 -20.91 20.51
CA LYS A 116 11.82 -21.74 20.50
C LYS A 116 12.93 -21.22 19.59
N SER A 117 12.64 -20.28 18.69
CA SER A 117 13.54 -19.94 17.59
C SER A 117 14.61 -18.92 17.99
N ASN A 118 14.22 -17.74 18.49
CA ASN A 118 15.15 -16.69 18.90
C ASN A 118 14.39 -15.54 19.61
N ARG A 119 14.89 -15.07 20.77
CA ARG A 119 14.31 -13.92 21.50
C ARG A 119 14.31 -12.64 20.66
N VAL A 120 15.38 -12.35 19.94
CA VAL A 120 15.50 -11.19 19.04
C VAL A 120 14.43 -11.24 17.95
N LEU A 121 14.25 -12.41 17.32
CA LEU A 121 13.21 -12.59 16.31
C LEU A 121 11.81 -12.35 16.90
N LYS A 122 11.53 -12.87 18.10
CA LYS A 122 10.27 -12.60 18.79
C LYS A 122 10.07 -11.09 19.02
N THR A 123 11.09 -10.40 19.50
CA THR A 123 11.03 -8.94 19.73
C THR A 123 10.87 -8.13 18.44
N ILE A 124 11.49 -8.54 17.32
CA ILE A 124 11.24 -7.92 16.01
C ILE A 124 9.77 -8.04 15.61
N LEU A 125 9.14 -9.18 15.88
CA LEU A 125 7.79 -9.47 15.39
C LEU A 125 6.67 -8.93 16.29
N THR A 126 6.94 -8.73 17.59
CA THR A 126 5.96 -8.27 18.57
C THR A 126 6.26 -6.87 19.11
N GLY A 127 7.44 -6.31 18.82
CA GLY A 127 7.86 -5.02 19.33
C GLY A 127 7.22 -3.87 18.55
N GLU A 128 6.56 -2.95 19.25
CA GLU A 128 5.93 -1.77 18.66
C GLU A 128 6.94 -0.85 17.96
N ASP A 129 8.17 -0.77 18.50
CA ASP A 129 9.28 0.02 17.95
C ASP A 129 9.97 -0.66 16.75
N SER A 130 9.47 -1.82 16.29
CA SER A 130 10.07 -2.52 15.16
C SER A 130 9.62 -1.97 13.82
N ASP A 131 10.58 -1.58 12.99
CA ASP A 131 10.38 -1.25 11.58
C ASP A 131 9.74 -2.37 10.75
N PHE A 132 9.79 -3.63 11.22
CA PHE A 132 9.11 -4.74 10.56
C PHE A 132 7.61 -4.48 10.38
N ILE A 133 6.96 -3.81 11.34
CA ILE A 133 5.52 -3.51 11.27
C ILE A 133 5.22 -2.62 10.05
N ASN A 134 6.11 -1.70 9.69
CA ASN A 134 5.93 -0.84 8.53
C ASN A 134 6.05 -1.64 7.23
N VAL A 135 7.04 -2.54 7.12
CA VAL A 135 7.18 -3.45 5.97
C VAL A 135 5.96 -4.38 5.85
N LEU A 136 5.39 -4.82 6.98
CA LEU A 136 4.17 -5.63 6.98
C LEU A 136 2.95 -4.85 6.50
N ARG A 137 2.79 -3.59 6.95
CA ARG A 137 1.70 -2.69 6.53
C ARG A 137 1.73 -2.42 5.03
N GLU A 138 2.90 -2.37 4.40
CA GLU A 138 3.00 -2.25 2.93
C GLU A 138 2.41 -3.45 2.18
N LYS A 139 2.23 -4.59 2.84
CA LYS A 139 1.55 -5.76 2.25
C LYS A 139 0.04 -5.77 2.49
N ALA A 140 -0.46 -4.81 3.28
CA ALA A 140 -1.87 -4.60 3.53
C ALA A 140 -2.52 -3.75 2.43
N ALA A 141 -3.83 -3.91 2.24
CA ALA A 141 -4.62 -2.94 1.50
C ALA A 141 -4.94 -1.74 2.39
N LEU A 142 -4.85 -0.54 1.83
CA LEU A 142 -5.36 0.67 2.46
C LEU A 142 -6.83 0.81 2.10
N THR A 143 -7.72 0.60 3.08
CA THR A 143 -9.16 0.75 2.90
C THR A 143 -9.71 1.84 3.80
N ASP A 144 -10.78 2.48 3.35
CA ASP A 144 -11.60 3.36 4.19
C ASP A 144 -12.61 2.47 4.92
N GLU A 145 -12.30 2.18 6.18
CA GLU A 145 -13.11 1.33 7.04
C GLU A 145 -14.56 1.82 7.18
N PRO A 146 -14.82 3.11 7.51
CA PRO A 146 -16.18 3.66 7.56
C PRO A 146 -16.97 3.43 6.28
N VAL A 147 -16.34 3.56 5.11
CA VAL A 147 -17.01 3.32 3.81
C VAL A 147 -17.32 1.84 3.61
N THR A 148 -16.41 0.96 3.99
CA THR A 148 -16.54 -0.49 3.72
C THR A 148 -17.50 -1.17 4.69
N THR A 149 -17.53 -0.73 5.95
CA THR A 149 -18.37 -1.35 7.00
C THR A 149 -19.83 -0.90 6.94
N ASP A 150 -20.10 0.32 6.50
CA ASP A 150 -21.45 0.87 6.37
C ASP A 150 -22.23 0.22 5.21
N VAL A 151 -23.34 -0.44 5.54
CA VAL A 151 -24.22 -1.11 4.58
C VAL A 151 -25.16 -0.16 3.84
N LYS A 152 -25.35 1.06 4.34
CA LYS A 152 -26.23 2.09 3.76
C LYS A 152 -25.45 3.25 3.14
N ARG A 153 -24.15 3.06 2.91
CA ARG A 153 -23.26 4.09 2.38
C ARG A 153 -23.72 4.54 0.98
N LEU A 154 -23.85 5.85 0.80
CA LEU A 154 -24.02 6.43 -0.53
C LEU A 154 -22.66 6.44 -1.26
N ILE A 155 -22.64 5.90 -2.47
CA ILE A 155 -21.50 5.94 -3.37
C ILE A 155 -21.80 6.92 -4.48
N ARG A 156 -20.77 7.62 -4.99
CA ARG A 156 -20.93 8.54 -6.13
C ARG A 156 -21.50 7.78 -7.33
N ALA A 157 -22.50 8.35 -7.97
CA ALA A 157 -23.14 7.74 -9.14
C ALA A 157 -22.15 7.71 -10.32
N PRO A 158 -21.90 6.55 -10.95
CA PRO A 158 -21.11 6.48 -12.18
C PRO A 158 -21.67 7.42 -13.25
N GLY A 159 -20.79 8.13 -13.94
CA GLY A 159 -21.14 9.13 -14.96
C GLY A 159 -21.50 10.52 -14.44
N SER A 160 -21.71 10.70 -13.13
CA SER A 160 -21.90 12.02 -12.53
C SER A 160 -20.60 12.85 -12.51
N LEU A 161 -20.71 14.16 -12.28
CA LEU A 161 -19.56 15.04 -12.06
C LEU A 161 -19.24 15.16 -10.56
N HIS A 162 -17.95 15.09 -10.22
CA HIS A 162 -17.46 15.32 -8.88
C HIS A 162 -17.43 16.83 -8.59
N GLY A 163 -18.26 17.28 -7.64
CA GLY A 163 -18.36 18.71 -7.31
C GLY A 163 -17.07 19.39 -6.83
N GLY A 164 -16.06 18.64 -6.37
CA GLY A 164 -14.77 19.20 -5.94
C GLY A 164 -13.69 19.29 -7.04
N SER A 165 -13.96 18.77 -8.24
CA SER A 165 -13.00 18.83 -9.36
C SER A 165 -13.64 19.11 -10.73
N GLY A 166 -14.95 18.96 -10.87
CA GLY A 166 -15.62 18.97 -12.17
C GLY A 166 -15.33 17.74 -13.04
N PHE A 167 -14.61 16.74 -12.53
CA PHE A 167 -14.29 15.53 -13.28
C PHE A 167 -15.43 14.53 -13.21
N LYS A 168 -15.56 13.71 -14.25
CA LYS A 168 -16.53 12.63 -14.33
C LYS A 168 -16.14 11.46 -13.44
N VAL A 169 -17.12 10.87 -12.78
CA VAL A 169 -16.98 9.58 -12.09
C VAL A 169 -16.94 8.48 -13.16
N VAL A 170 -15.74 7.97 -13.44
CA VAL A 170 -15.51 6.96 -14.48
C VAL A 170 -15.40 5.56 -13.86
N SER A 171 -16.11 4.59 -14.44
CA SER A 171 -15.91 3.17 -14.13
C SER A 171 -14.65 2.67 -14.83
N VAL A 172 -13.70 2.12 -14.08
CA VAL A 172 -12.42 1.61 -14.60
C VAL A 172 -12.40 0.09 -14.47
N ASP A 173 -12.15 -0.62 -15.58
CA ASP A 173 -11.91 -2.06 -15.53
C ASP A 173 -10.57 -2.35 -14.85
N VAL A 174 -10.50 -3.41 -14.04
CA VAL A 174 -9.29 -3.78 -13.30
C VAL A 174 -8.08 -3.96 -14.22
N LYS A 175 -8.26 -4.47 -15.44
CA LYS A 175 -7.18 -4.65 -16.43
C LYS A 175 -6.75 -3.34 -17.10
N ALA A 176 -7.54 -2.28 -16.96
CA ALA A 176 -7.24 -0.96 -17.48
C ALA A 176 -6.64 -0.02 -16.43
N LEU A 177 -6.62 -0.41 -15.15
CA LEU A 177 -6.18 0.44 -14.04
C LEU A 177 -4.77 1.02 -14.26
N ASP A 178 -3.82 0.21 -14.73
CA ASP A 178 -2.42 0.64 -14.98
C ASP A 178 -2.29 1.69 -16.08
N ARG A 179 -3.33 1.87 -16.91
CA ARG A 179 -3.35 2.80 -18.05
C ARG A 179 -4.28 3.99 -17.82
N PHE A 180 -4.96 4.04 -16.68
CA PHE A 180 -5.89 5.12 -16.36
C PHE A 180 -5.13 6.37 -15.92
N ASP A 181 -5.32 7.49 -16.62
CA ASP A 181 -4.77 8.79 -16.27
C ASP A 181 -5.87 9.69 -15.66
N PRO A 182 -5.81 9.98 -14.34
CA PRO A 182 -6.83 10.77 -13.66
C PRO A 182 -6.87 12.25 -14.09
N LEU A 183 -5.89 12.74 -14.84
CA LEU A 183 -5.83 14.11 -15.36
C LEU A 183 -6.19 14.19 -16.85
N ILE A 184 -6.60 13.06 -17.45
CA ILE A 184 -7.05 12.97 -18.84
C ILE A 184 -8.39 12.25 -18.92
N ASP A 185 -8.45 10.99 -18.51
CA ASP A 185 -9.61 10.11 -18.72
C ASP A 185 -10.92 10.57 -18.05
N PRO A 186 -10.92 11.12 -16.83
CA PRO A 186 -12.15 11.60 -16.20
C PRO A 186 -12.44 13.08 -16.52
N VAL A 187 -11.62 13.75 -17.31
CA VAL A 187 -11.83 15.17 -17.65
C VAL A 187 -13.00 15.27 -18.63
N TYR A 188 -14.07 15.96 -18.23
CA TYR A 188 -15.32 16.02 -19.00
C TYR A 188 -15.44 17.27 -19.87
N PHE A 189 -15.04 18.42 -19.33
CA PHE A 189 -15.13 19.70 -20.02
C PHE A 189 -14.06 19.84 -21.09
N GLY A 190 -14.31 20.74 -22.04
CA GLY A 190 -13.45 20.92 -23.20
C GLY A 190 -12.27 21.84 -22.94
N THR A 191 -11.67 22.28 -24.03
CA THR A 191 -10.53 23.21 -24.05
C THR A 191 -10.91 24.63 -24.48
N ALA A 192 -12.21 24.96 -24.48
CA ALA A 192 -12.67 26.30 -24.80
C ALA A 192 -12.03 27.34 -23.87
N GLU A 193 -11.53 28.44 -24.43
CA GLU A 193 -10.85 29.46 -23.66
C GLU A 193 -11.80 30.14 -22.67
N THR A 194 -11.40 30.14 -21.40
CA THR A 194 -12.19 30.65 -20.29
C THR A 194 -11.32 31.55 -19.43
N LYS A 195 -11.86 32.71 -19.02
CA LYS A 195 -11.17 33.62 -18.11
C LYS A 195 -11.51 33.31 -16.66
N ILE A 196 -10.49 33.22 -15.83
CA ILE A 196 -10.62 33.04 -14.38
C ILE A 196 -9.79 34.09 -13.64
N ASP A 197 -10.20 34.43 -12.42
CA ASP A 197 -9.42 35.22 -11.47
C ASP A 197 -8.84 34.29 -10.41
N LEU A 198 -7.51 34.18 -10.36
CA LEU A 198 -6.79 33.21 -9.54
C LEU A 198 -6.22 33.84 -8.27
N MET A 199 -6.45 33.20 -7.12
CA MET A 199 -6.06 33.75 -5.81
C MET A 199 -4.53 33.82 -5.58
N PHE A 200 -3.77 32.86 -6.11
CA PHE A 200 -2.32 32.73 -5.95
C PHE A 200 -1.70 31.98 -7.14
N PRO A 201 -0.42 32.23 -7.47
CA PRO A 201 0.23 31.53 -8.59
C PRO A 201 0.38 30.03 -8.30
N LEU A 202 0.20 29.20 -9.32
CA LEU A 202 0.37 27.75 -9.21
C LEU A 202 0.76 27.12 -10.55
N ASN A 203 1.40 25.96 -10.47
CA ASN A 203 1.65 25.10 -11.62
C ASN A 203 0.73 23.89 -11.55
N MET A 204 0.02 23.58 -12.62
CA MET A 204 -0.89 22.44 -12.65
C MET A 204 -0.85 21.69 -13.98
N PRO A 205 -0.65 20.36 -13.96
CA PRO A 205 -0.87 19.51 -15.12
C PRO A 205 -2.37 19.26 -15.33
N LEU A 206 -2.82 19.30 -16.59
CA LEU A 206 -4.17 18.84 -17.00
C LEU A 206 -4.19 18.56 -18.50
N LEU A 207 -4.91 17.49 -18.93
CA LEU A 207 -5.04 17.13 -20.34
C LEU A 207 -3.68 17.01 -21.07
N GLY A 208 -2.66 16.46 -20.39
CA GLY A 208 -1.32 16.28 -20.94
C GLY A 208 -0.45 17.56 -21.05
N ASN A 209 -0.96 18.72 -20.63
CA ASN A 209 -0.22 19.99 -20.64
C ASN A 209 0.12 20.44 -19.22
N ASN A 210 1.22 21.20 -19.07
CA ASN A 210 1.57 21.88 -17.82
C ASN A 210 1.25 23.37 -17.94
N TYR A 211 0.43 23.88 -17.03
CA TYR A 211 0.04 25.28 -16.99
C TYR A 211 0.72 26.00 -15.84
N SER A 212 1.43 27.09 -16.15
CA SER A 212 1.97 28.03 -15.16
C SER A 212 1.06 29.24 -15.08
N LEU A 213 0.29 29.33 -13.99
CA LEU A 213 -0.70 30.38 -13.79
C LEU A 213 -0.20 31.41 -12.79
N VAL A 214 -0.54 32.68 -13.03
CA VAL A 214 -0.18 33.80 -12.16
C VAL A 214 -1.36 34.22 -11.30
N LYS A 215 -1.12 34.94 -10.21
CA LYS A 215 -2.23 35.58 -9.46
C LYS A 215 -2.97 36.58 -10.36
N GLY A 216 -4.29 36.63 -10.27
CA GLY A 216 -5.14 37.52 -11.06
C GLY A 216 -5.74 36.82 -12.28
N ILE A 217 -6.06 37.61 -13.32
CA ILE A 217 -6.78 37.12 -14.50
C ILE A 217 -5.87 36.23 -15.37
N ASN A 218 -6.32 35.00 -15.63
CA ASN A 218 -5.70 34.07 -16.57
C ASN A 218 -6.74 33.57 -17.59
N THR A 219 -6.30 33.29 -18.81
CA THR A 219 -7.09 32.55 -19.80
C THR A 219 -6.63 31.10 -19.80
N VAL A 220 -7.54 30.17 -19.51
CA VAL A 220 -7.24 28.73 -19.40
C VAL A 220 -8.29 27.90 -20.14
N PRO A 221 -8.02 26.62 -20.45
CA PRO A 221 -9.04 25.68 -20.92
C PRO A 221 -10.24 25.61 -19.95
N GLU A 222 -11.45 25.46 -20.46
CA GLU A 222 -12.68 25.30 -19.68
C GLU A 222 -12.54 24.23 -18.58
N ALA A 223 -11.96 23.08 -18.89
CA ALA A 223 -11.71 22.04 -17.89
C ALA A 223 -10.84 22.49 -16.72
N MET A 224 -9.82 23.33 -16.98
CA MET A 224 -8.98 23.90 -15.93
C MET A 224 -9.74 24.93 -15.12
N ALA A 225 -10.55 25.77 -15.79
CA ALA A 225 -11.39 26.75 -15.12
C ALA A 225 -12.37 26.09 -14.15
N VAL A 226 -13.13 25.08 -14.60
CA VAL A 226 -14.05 24.34 -13.75
C VAL A 226 -13.31 23.68 -12.58
N PHE A 227 -12.16 23.05 -12.83
CA PHE A 227 -11.40 22.40 -11.77
C PHE A 227 -10.96 23.39 -10.68
N LEU A 228 -10.38 24.52 -11.06
CA LEU A 228 -9.87 25.52 -10.11
C LEU A 228 -11.01 26.21 -9.35
N CYS A 229 -12.13 26.48 -10.02
CA CYS A 229 -13.33 27.02 -9.39
C CYS A 229 -13.97 26.00 -8.42
N ALA A 230 -14.05 24.72 -8.79
CA ALA A 230 -14.56 23.66 -7.92
C ALA A 230 -13.70 23.44 -6.66
N ARG A 231 -12.42 23.80 -6.73
CA ARG A 231 -11.50 23.80 -5.59
C ARG A 231 -11.56 25.08 -4.74
N GLY A 232 -12.30 26.09 -5.18
CA GLY A 232 -12.36 27.41 -4.53
C GLY A 232 -11.05 28.19 -4.61
N ILE A 233 -10.22 27.92 -5.63
CA ILE A 233 -8.92 28.59 -5.83
C ILE A 233 -9.02 29.71 -6.88
N ALA A 234 -10.06 29.66 -7.72
CA ALA A 234 -10.33 30.66 -8.74
C ALA A 234 -11.83 30.99 -8.82
N GLU A 235 -12.14 32.14 -9.42
CA GLU A 235 -13.51 32.54 -9.76
C GLU A 235 -13.63 32.79 -11.27
N TYR A 236 -14.83 32.55 -11.84
CA TYR A 236 -15.09 32.84 -13.24
C TYR A 236 -15.16 34.35 -13.49
N VAL A 237 -14.41 34.84 -14.47
CA VAL A 237 -14.49 36.24 -14.90
C VAL A 237 -15.53 36.36 -16.00
N GLY A 238 -16.73 36.83 -15.65
CA GLY A 238 -17.83 37.05 -16.60
C GLY A 238 -19.11 36.23 -16.34
N GLY A 239 -19.24 35.60 -15.16
CA GLY A 239 -20.55 35.19 -14.67
C GLY A 239 -21.38 36.43 -14.34
N LYS A 240 -22.57 36.55 -14.95
CA LYS A 240 -23.60 37.50 -14.49
C LYS A 240 -24.05 37.16 -13.08
#